data_AF-A0A3N5N4H6-F1
#
_entry.id   AF-A0A3N5N4H6-F1
#
_cell.length_a   1.000
_cell.length_b   1.000
_cell.length_c   1.000
_cell.angle_alpha   90.00
_cell.angle_beta   90.00
_cell.angle_gamma   90.00
#
_symmetry.space_group_name_H-M   'P 1'
#
loop_
_entity.id
_entity.type
_entity.pdbx_description
1 polymer ?
#
loop_
_entity_poly.entity_id
_entity_poly.type
_entity_poly.pdbx_seq_one_letter_code
_entity_poly.pdbx_strand_id
1 'polypeptide(L)'
;MANTPFPSKRAAYYADIPDEKWNNWRWQLSNRINTVEEFEKVIPLTESERKALSAPNLFRVDITPYFISLIDPNDPNDPIRKQVVPTSGEMVPFTAMMEDSLSEDRHSPVPGLVHRYPDRVLMLVTTQCASYCRYCTRSRIVGDPSATFSRSESEMQIEYLKRTPQVR
;
A
#
# COMPACT_ATOMS: atom_id res chain seq x y z
N MET A 1 11.73 12.00 29.21
CA MET A 1 10.43 12.25 28.56
C MET A 1 9.40 11.45 29.33
N ALA A 2 8.33 12.08 29.82
CA ALA A 2 7.28 11.34 30.52
C ALA A 2 6.71 10.29 29.55
N ASN A 3 6.59 9.06 30.02
CA ASN A 3 6.03 7.94 29.26
C ASN A 3 4.51 8.10 29.23
N THR A 4 4.02 9.13 28.55
CA THR A 4 2.59 9.38 28.40
C THR A 4 2.02 8.24 27.57
N PRO A 5 1.09 7.43 28.09
CA PRO A 5 0.47 6.40 27.28
C PRO A 5 -0.20 7.09 26.09
N PHE A 6 0.20 6.73 24.88
CA PHE A 6 -0.46 7.17 23.65
C PHE A 6 -1.60 6.19 23.38
N PRO A 7 -2.87 6.55 23.66
CA PRO A 7 -3.98 5.68 23.32
C PRO A 7 -4.13 5.66 21.79
N SER A 8 -3.83 4.51 21.18
CA SER A 8 -4.08 4.33 19.75
C SER A 8 -5.59 4.41 19.48
N LYS A 9 -6.01 5.29 18.56
CA LYS A 9 -7.41 5.38 18.10
C LYS A 9 -7.86 4.02 17.53
N ARG A 10 -9.07 3.59 17.90
CA ARG A 10 -9.74 2.38 17.40
C ARG A 10 -11.13 2.76 16.93
N ALA A 11 -11.58 2.21 15.81
CA ALA A 11 -12.98 2.23 15.44
C ALA A 11 -13.78 1.39 16.45
N ALA A 12 -15.07 1.70 16.62
CA ALA A 12 -15.95 1.00 17.56
C ALA A 12 -15.94 -0.52 17.34
N TYR A 13 -15.86 -0.97 16.07
CA TYR A 13 -15.77 -2.38 15.71
C TYR A 13 -14.56 -3.13 16.34
N TYR A 14 -13.46 -2.42 16.63
CA TYR A 14 -12.24 -2.99 17.20
C TYR A 14 -12.05 -2.66 18.69
N ALA A 15 -13.07 -2.13 19.37
CA ALA A 15 -12.97 -1.68 20.76
C ALA A 15 -12.55 -2.82 21.72
N ASP A 16 -13.07 -4.02 21.50
CA ASP A 16 -12.85 -5.19 22.37
C ASP A 16 -11.56 -5.95 22.06
N ILE A 17 -10.76 -5.52 21.08
CA ILE A 17 -9.48 -6.17 20.76
C ILE A 17 -8.47 -5.86 21.87
N PRO A 18 -7.87 -6.89 22.51
CA PRO A 18 -6.86 -6.67 23.56
C PRO A 18 -5.67 -5.87 23.05
N ASP A 19 -5.10 -5.03 23.92
CA ASP A 19 -3.95 -4.17 23.58
C ASP A 19 -2.74 -4.95 23.06
N GLU A 20 -2.49 -6.15 23.60
CA GLU A 20 -1.42 -7.03 23.13
C GLU A 20 -1.57 -7.38 21.64
N LYS A 21 -2.82 -7.66 21.19
CA LYS A 21 -3.11 -7.92 19.79
C LYS A 21 -3.06 -6.64 18.97
N TRP A 22 -3.68 -5.58 19.46
CA TRP A 22 -3.74 -4.30 18.75
C TRP A 22 -2.35 -3.72 18.46
N ASN A 23 -1.45 -3.80 19.44
CA ASN A 23 -0.08 -3.30 19.34
C ASN A 23 0.86 -4.27 18.60
N ASN A 24 0.38 -5.47 18.22
CA ASN A 24 1.15 -6.41 17.43
C ASN A 24 0.96 -6.15 15.93
N TRP A 25 2.02 -5.67 15.27
CA TRP A 25 1.98 -5.39 13.83
C TRP A 25 1.65 -6.60 12.97
N ARG A 26 2.01 -7.83 13.40
CA ARG A 26 1.65 -9.04 12.65
C ARG A 26 0.15 -9.29 12.70
N TRP A 27 -0.47 -9.06 13.86
CA TRP A 27 -1.92 -9.13 13.98
C TRP A 27 -2.60 -8.09 13.07
N GLN A 28 -2.09 -6.86 13.02
CA GLN A 28 -2.59 -5.81 12.12
C GLN A 28 -2.50 -6.24 10.64
N LEU A 29 -1.40 -6.87 10.22
CA LEU A 29 -1.24 -7.37 8.85
C LEU A 29 -2.13 -8.57 8.52
N SER A 30 -2.36 -9.47 9.48
CA SER A 30 -3.21 -10.65 9.30
C SER A 30 -4.71 -10.33 9.35
N ASN A 31 -5.11 -9.17 9.86
CA ASN A 31 -6.51 -8.73 9.96
C ASN A 31 -6.80 -7.52 9.07
N ARG A 32 -6.02 -7.37 7.98
CA ARG A 32 -6.32 -6.35 6.97
C ARG A 32 -7.66 -6.65 6.32
N ILE A 33 -8.38 -5.60 5.99
CA ILE A 33 -9.68 -5.70 5.32
C ILE A 33 -9.56 -5.33 3.85
N ASN A 34 -10.34 -6.01 3.00
CA ASN A 34 -10.34 -5.81 1.56
C ASN A 34 -11.68 -6.07 0.86
N THR A 35 -12.72 -6.55 1.57
CA THR A 35 -14.05 -6.77 0.97
C THR A 35 -15.08 -5.72 1.38
N VAL A 36 -16.16 -5.57 0.61
CA VAL A 36 -17.28 -4.68 0.95
C VAL A 36 -17.82 -4.97 2.35
N GLU A 37 -18.04 -6.25 2.66
CA GLU A 37 -18.62 -6.70 3.92
C GLU A 37 -17.72 -6.40 5.12
N GLU A 38 -16.40 -6.44 4.94
CA GLU A 38 -15.46 -6.10 6.00
C GLU A 38 -15.42 -4.59 6.26
N PHE A 39 -15.44 -3.77 5.20
CA PHE A 39 -15.48 -2.32 5.34
C PHE A 39 -16.76 -1.84 6.01
N GLU A 40 -17.91 -2.38 5.63
CA GLU A 40 -19.21 -2.02 6.19
C GLU A 40 -19.34 -2.27 7.70
N LYS A 41 -18.55 -3.20 8.26
CA LYS A 41 -18.49 -3.41 9.71
C LYS A 41 -17.84 -2.25 10.45
N VAL A 42 -17.02 -1.45 9.76
CA VAL A 42 -16.19 -0.40 10.37
C VAL A 42 -16.68 1.00 9.99
N ILE A 43 -17.02 1.23 8.72
CA ILE A 43 -17.45 2.53 8.19
C ILE A 43 -18.61 2.34 7.18
N PRO A 44 -19.55 3.30 7.08
CA PRO A 44 -20.51 3.30 5.99
C PRO A 44 -19.80 3.52 4.64
N LEU A 45 -20.22 2.78 3.61
CA LEU A 45 -19.71 2.91 2.24
C LEU A 45 -20.71 3.65 1.34
N THR A 46 -20.18 4.56 0.53
CA THR A 46 -20.91 5.17 -0.59
C THR A 46 -21.11 4.16 -1.72
N GLU A 47 -22.04 4.46 -2.62
CA GLU A 47 -22.27 3.63 -3.82
C GLU A 47 -21.01 3.52 -4.69
N SER A 48 -20.26 4.62 -4.84
CA SER A 48 -19.01 4.64 -5.62
C SER A 48 -17.96 3.69 -5.06
N GLU A 49 -17.82 3.62 -3.73
CA GLU A 49 -16.83 2.74 -3.08
C GLU A 49 -17.25 1.28 -3.11
N ARG A 50 -18.54 0.99 -2.89
CA ARG A 50 -19.08 -0.38 -3.07
C ARG A 50 -18.82 -0.87 -4.48
N LYS A 51 -19.14 -0.05 -5.48
CA LYS A 51 -18.92 -0.38 -6.88
C LYS A 51 -17.45 -0.66 -7.17
N ALA A 52 -16.54 0.14 -6.61
CA ALA A 52 -15.10 -0.07 -6.79
C ALA A 52 -14.63 -1.36 -6.13
N LEU A 53 -14.96 -1.58 -4.85
CA LEU A 53 -14.57 -2.79 -4.09
C LEU A 53 -15.06 -4.09 -4.74
N SER A 54 -16.19 -4.06 -5.46
CA SER A 54 -16.72 -5.21 -6.20
C SER A 54 -16.23 -5.32 -7.65
N ALA A 55 -15.41 -4.38 -8.12
CA ALA A 55 -14.99 -4.35 -9.52
C ALA A 55 -13.87 -5.36 -9.83
N PRO A 56 -13.91 -6.03 -10.99
CA PRO A 56 -12.79 -6.81 -11.46
C PRO A 56 -11.61 -5.89 -11.81
N ASN A 57 -10.38 -6.39 -11.65
CA ASN A 57 -9.14 -5.68 -11.98
C ASN A 57 -8.92 -4.37 -11.20
N LEU A 58 -9.58 -4.19 -10.05
CA LEU A 58 -9.25 -3.10 -9.14
C LEU A 58 -7.84 -3.32 -8.60
N PHE A 59 -7.03 -2.24 -8.55
CA PHE A 59 -5.78 -2.25 -7.81
C PHE A 59 -5.99 -2.72 -6.37
N ARG A 60 -5.13 -3.65 -5.91
CA ARG A 60 -5.25 -4.36 -4.64
C ARG A 60 -5.68 -3.44 -3.50
N VAL A 61 -6.66 -3.90 -2.75
CA VAL A 61 -7.14 -3.27 -1.53
C VAL A 61 -6.67 -4.13 -0.37
N ASP A 62 -6.02 -3.52 0.61
CA ASP A 62 -5.85 -4.08 1.95
C ASP A 62 -5.63 -2.86 2.87
N ILE A 63 -6.35 -2.78 3.97
CA ILE A 63 -6.20 -1.70 4.97
C ILE A 63 -6.06 -2.33 6.34
N THR A 64 -5.07 -1.91 7.14
CA THR A 64 -4.93 -2.42 8.52
C THR A 64 -6.09 -1.94 9.40
N PRO A 65 -6.48 -2.72 10.43
CA PRO A 65 -7.45 -2.28 11.44
C PRO A 65 -7.12 -0.91 12.02
N TYR A 66 -5.84 -0.65 12.31
CA TYR A 66 -5.37 0.66 12.77
C TYR A 66 -5.69 1.77 11.77
N PHE A 67 -5.34 1.59 10.49
CA PHE A 67 -5.41 2.69 9.54
C PHE A 67 -6.85 3.06 9.19
N ILE A 68 -7.74 2.07 9.04
CA ILE A 68 -9.18 2.36 8.86
C ILE A 68 -9.79 3.01 10.12
N SER A 69 -9.30 2.67 11.31
CA SER A 69 -9.76 3.28 12.56
C SER A 69 -9.46 4.78 12.68
N LEU A 70 -8.58 5.32 11.82
CA LEU A 70 -8.30 6.76 11.79
C LEU A 70 -9.38 7.56 11.06
N ILE A 71 -10.13 6.94 10.15
CA ILE A 71 -11.18 7.59 9.35
C ILE A 71 -12.29 8.13 10.27
N ASP A 72 -12.78 9.34 10.01
CA ASP A 72 -14.07 9.78 10.52
C ASP A 72 -15.20 9.17 9.66
N PRO A 73 -16.02 8.25 10.19
CA PRO A 73 -17.09 7.61 9.42
C PRO A 73 -18.21 8.59 9.01
N ASN A 74 -18.29 9.75 9.64
CA ASN A 74 -19.32 10.76 9.36
C ASN A 74 -18.87 11.78 8.31
N ASP A 75 -17.58 11.80 7.94
CA ASP A 75 -17.05 12.68 6.91
C ASP A 75 -16.75 11.89 5.62
N PRO A 76 -17.59 11.97 4.57
CA PRO A 76 -17.29 11.33 3.28
C PRO A 76 -16.07 11.95 2.60
N ASN A 77 -15.61 13.13 3.03
CA ASN A 77 -14.43 13.81 2.52
C ASN A 77 -13.17 13.57 3.35
N ASP A 78 -13.21 12.69 4.35
CA ASP A 78 -12.11 12.40 5.24
C ASP A 78 -10.81 12.14 4.45
N PRO A 79 -9.70 12.80 4.80
CA PRO A 79 -8.47 12.73 4.03
C PRO A 79 -7.77 11.38 4.16
N ILE A 80 -8.00 10.61 5.23
CA ILE A 80 -7.48 9.24 5.35
C ILE A 80 -8.31 8.32 4.46
N ARG A 81 -9.63 8.47 4.44
CA ARG A 81 -10.54 7.70 3.58
C ARG A 81 -10.12 7.76 2.11
N LYS A 82 -9.88 8.97 1.59
CA LYS A 82 -9.43 9.20 0.20
C LYS A 82 -8.10 8.52 -0.15
N GLN A 83 -7.27 8.22 0.85
CA GLN A 83 -5.98 7.59 0.64
C GLN A 83 -6.06 6.08 0.51
N VAL A 84 -7.08 5.42 1.07
CA VAL A 84 -7.11 3.95 1.19
C VAL A 84 -8.41 3.28 0.74
N VAL A 85 -9.55 3.98 0.75
CA VAL A 85 -10.82 3.44 0.29
C VAL A 85 -10.97 3.71 -1.21
N PRO A 86 -11.13 2.67 -2.05
CA PRO A 86 -11.20 2.86 -3.49
C PRO A 86 -12.51 3.52 -3.91
N THR A 87 -12.47 4.29 -5.00
CA THR A 87 -13.68 4.86 -5.60
C THR A 87 -13.82 4.44 -7.05
N SER A 88 -15.04 4.52 -7.59
CA SER A 88 -15.30 4.09 -8.97
C SER A 88 -14.58 4.93 -10.02
N GLY A 89 -14.11 6.13 -9.66
CA GLY A 89 -13.31 6.98 -10.54
C GLY A 89 -11.96 6.36 -10.92
N GLU A 90 -11.39 5.48 -10.08
CA GLU A 90 -10.11 4.83 -10.36
C GLU A 90 -10.17 3.85 -11.55
N MET A 91 -11.37 3.39 -11.89
CA MET A 91 -11.59 2.49 -13.02
C MET A 91 -11.74 3.22 -14.35
N VAL A 92 -11.70 4.56 -14.34
CA VAL A 92 -11.87 5.38 -15.53
C VAL A 92 -10.50 5.65 -16.14
N PRO A 93 -10.12 4.99 -17.26
CA PRO A 93 -8.86 5.30 -17.93
C PRO A 93 -8.89 6.72 -18.51
N PHE A 94 -7.72 7.33 -18.65
CA PHE A 94 -7.57 8.65 -19.25
C PHE A 94 -6.38 8.68 -20.21
N THR A 95 -6.37 9.65 -21.15
CA THR A 95 -5.43 9.68 -22.29
C THR A 95 -3.94 9.69 -21.88
N ALA A 96 -3.61 10.34 -20.76
CA ALA A 96 -2.23 10.43 -20.27
C ALA A 96 -1.87 9.34 -19.25
N MET A 97 -2.73 8.34 -19.06
CA MET A 97 -2.48 7.23 -18.16
C MET A 97 -1.35 6.37 -18.70
N MET A 98 -0.34 6.11 -17.88
CA MET A 98 0.80 5.26 -18.20
C MET A 98 1.00 4.26 -17.08
N GLU A 99 1.25 3.00 -17.44
CA GLU A 99 1.54 1.94 -16.48
C GLU A 99 2.83 2.24 -15.69
N ASP A 100 3.90 2.63 -16.40
CA ASP A 100 5.18 3.07 -15.81
C ASP A 100 5.50 4.52 -16.20
N SER A 101 4.77 5.46 -15.58
CA SER A 101 4.94 6.91 -15.82
C SER A 101 6.34 7.45 -15.51
N LEU A 102 7.12 6.74 -14.68
CA LEU A 102 8.47 7.14 -14.27
C LEU A 102 9.58 6.44 -15.05
N SER A 103 9.22 5.54 -15.98
CA SER A 103 10.16 4.72 -16.76
C SER A 103 11.16 3.95 -15.88
N GLU A 104 10.68 3.46 -14.73
CA GLU A 104 11.48 2.68 -13.79
C GLU A 104 12.06 1.43 -14.44
N ASP A 105 11.27 0.72 -15.25
CA ASP A 105 11.69 -0.53 -15.88
C ASP A 105 12.75 -0.27 -16.96
N ARG A 106 12.62 0.85 -17.70
CA ARG A 106 13.62 1.27 -18.70
C ARG A 106 14.97 1.66 -18.07
N HIS A 107 14.94 2.16 -16.84
CA HIS A 107 16.13 2.54 -16.08
C HIS A 107 16.63 1.41 -15.16
N SER A 108 16.20 0.16 -15.38
CA SER A 108 16.54 -0.98 -14.54
C SER A 108 17.71 -1.79 -15.14
N PRO A 109 18.97 -1.61 -14.70
CA PRO A 109 20.10 -2.42 -15.18
C PRO A 109 20.01 -3.92 -14.83
N VAL A 110 19.29 -4.26 -13.76
CA VAL A 110 18.93 -5.63 -13.34
C VAL A 110 17.52 -5.59 -12.75
N PRO A 111 16.76 -6.70 -12.71
CA PRO A 111 15.41 -6.72 -12.16
C PRO A 111 15.34 -6.14 -10.74
N GLY A 112 14.41 -5.21 -10.50
CA GLY A 112 14.16 -4.62 -9.18
C GLY A 112 15.15 -3.54 -8.71
N LEU A 113 16.11 -3.13 -9.53
CA LEU A 113 17.04 -2.05 -9.22
C LEU A 113 16.98 -0.97 -10.29
N VAL A 114 16.48 0.21 -9.94
CA VAL A 114 16.37 1.37 -10.85
C VAL A 114 17.56 2.29 -10.64
N HIS A 115 18.32 2.57 -11.70
CA HIS A 115 19.47 3.49 -11.71
C HIS A 115 19.25 4.60 -12.75
N ARG A 116 18.41 5.57 -12.39
CA ARG A 116 18.07 6.73 -13.23
C ARG A 116 19.03 7.90 -13.09
N TYR A 117 19.56 8.11 -11.88
CA TYR A 117 20.40 9.25 -11.54
C TYR A 117 21.87 8.86 -11.47
N PRO A 118 22.83 9.78 -11.66
CA PRO A 118 24.25 9.41 -11.78
C PRO A 118 24.84 8.69 -10.55
N ASP A 119 24.40 9.04 -9.34
CA ASP A 119 25.09 8.67 -8.10
C ASP A 119 24.21 7.93 -7.07
N ARG A 120 23.01 7.51 -7.45
CA ARG A 120 22.06 6.84 -6.54
C ARG A 120 21.10 5.93 -7.28
N VAL A 121 20.65 4.92 -6.55
CA VAL A 121 19.73 3.87 -7.04
C VAL A 121 18.48 3.79 -6.17
N LEU A 122 17.44 3.14 -6.70
CA LEU A 122 16.31 2.63 -5.94
C LEU A 122 16.33 1.09 -6.04
N MET A 123 16.37 0.41 -4.90
CA MET A 123 16.30 -1.05 -4.81
C MET A 123 14.94 -1.46 -4.25
N LEU A 124 14.17 -2.21 -5.03
CA LEU A 124 12.89 -2.76 -4.59
C LEU A 124 13.14 -4.07 -3.82
N VAL A 125 13.02 -3.99 -2.50
CA VAL A 125 13.21 -5.15 -1.60
C VAL A 125 11.89 -5.89 -1.30
N THR A 126 10.76 -5.20 -1.47
CA THR A 126 9.42 -5.76 -1.28
C THR A 126 8.42 -4.99 -2.13
N THR A 127 7.39 -5.69 -2.59
CA THR A 127 6.21 -5.13 -3.26
C THR A 127 4.97 -5.19 -2.37
N GLN A 128 5.13 -5.57 -1.10
CA GLN A 128 4.05 -5.69 -0.15
C GLN A 128 3.99 -4.46 0.77
N CYS A 129 2.76 -3.93 0.95
CA CYS A 129 2.50 -2.82 1.84
C CYS A 129 1.53 -3.24 2.96
N ALA A 130 1.65 -2.62 4.13
CA ALA A 130 0.68 -2.83 5.20
C ALA A 130 -0.71 -2.34 4.80
N SER A 131 -0.79 -1.25 4.04
CA SER A 131 -2.02 -0.80 3.39
C SER A 131 -1.68 -0.25 2.01
N TYR A 132 -2.60 -0.41 1.06
CA TYR A 132 -2.37 0.00 -0.32
C TYR A 132 -3.01 1.36 -0.60
N CYS A 133 -2.16 2.36 -0.82
CA CYS A 133 -2.60 3.72 -1.11
C CYS A 133 -3.28 3.81 -2.48
N ARG A 134 -4.42 4.49 -2.59
CA ARG A 134 -5.16 4.70 -3.86
C ARG A 134 -4.43 5.59 -4.87
N TYR A 135 -3.36 6.26 -4.44
CA TYR A 135 -2.48 7.10 -5.26
C TYR A 135 -1.10 6.46 -5.48
N CYS A 136 -0.98 5.14 -5.34
CA CYS A 136 0.29 4.44 -5.50
C CYS A 136 0.83 4.56 -6.94
N THR A 137 1.98 5.20 -7.12
CA THR A 137 2.65 5.32 -8.44
C THR A 137 3.21 4.01 -8.98
N ARG A 138 3.21 2.95 -8.15
CA ARG A 138 3.69 1.61 -8.48
C ARG A 138 2.58 0.56 -8.44
N SER A 139 1.32 0.97 -8.62
CA SER A 139 0.16 0.08 -8.59
C SER A 139 0.24 -1.09 -9.60
N ARG A 140 1.07 -0.96 -10.64
CA ARG A 140 1.40 -2.04 -11.60
C ARG A 140 2.14 -3.25 -11.01
N ILE A 141 2.86 -3.09 -9.90
CA ILE A 141 3.68 -4.17 -9.29
C ILE A 141 3.42 -4.36 -7.80
N VAL A 142 3.10 -3.27 -7.10
CA VAL A 142 2.85 -3.32 -5.66
C VAL A 142 1.54 -4.08 -5.43
N GLY A 143 1.55 -5.01 -4.47
CA GLY A 143 0.37 -5.79 -4.14
C GLY A 143 0.14 -7.03 -4.98
N ASP A 144 0.85 -7.22 -6.09
CA ASP A 144 0.87 -8.50 -6.81
C ASP A 144 1.71 -9.53 -6.02
N PRO A 145 1.12 -10.65 -5.54
CA PRO A 145 1.85 -11.69 -4.82
C PRO A 145 2.92 -12.38 -5.68
N SER A 146 2.83 -12.30 -7.00
CA SER A 146 3.79 -12.89 -7.94
C SER A 146 4.96 -11.95 -8.25
N ALA A 147 4.78 -10.64 -8.05
CA ALA A 147 5.81 -9.62 -8.25
C ALA A 147 6.77 -9.55 -7.05
N THR A 148 7.39 -10.67 -6.70
CA THR A 148 8.39 -10.74 -5.61
C THR A 148 9.79 -10.94 -6.16
N PHE A 149 10.80 -10.40 -5.47
CA PHE A 149 12.19 -10.58 -5.86
C PHE A 149 12.78 -11.82 -5.18
N SER A 150 13.28 -12.73 -6.00
CA SER A 150 14.02 -13.90 -5.57
C SER A 150 15.35 -13.50 -4.91
N ARG A 151 15.93 -14.45 -4.17
CA ARG A 151 17.27 -14.29 -3.61
C ARG A 151 18.32 -14.05 -4.71
N SER A 152 18.22 -14.76 -5.83
CA SER A 152 19.12 -14.57 -6.97
C SER A 152 19.01 -13.17 -7.57
N GLU A 153 17.80 -12.61 -7.66
CA GLU A 153 17.63 -11.22 -8.12
C GLU A 153 18.25 -10.24 -7.13
N SER A 154 18.03 -10.43 -5.83
CA SER A 154 18.67 -9.61 -4.79
C SER A 154 20.20 -9.65 -4.88
N GLU A 155 20.78 -10.82 -5.16
CA GLU A 155 22.23 -10.98 -5.37
C GLU A 155 22.71 -10.24 -6.63
N MET A 156 21.96 -10.28 -7.74
CA MET A 156 22.27 -9.48 -8.94
C MET A 156 22.25 -7.98 -8.67
N GLN A 157 21.29 -7.50 -7.86
CA GLN A 157 21.20 -6.09 -7.45
C GLN A 157 22.41 -5.68 -6.63
N ILE A 158 22.82 -6.50 -5.65
CA ILE A 158 24.01 -6.24 -4.82
C ILE A 158 25.29 -6.25 -5.67
N GLU A 159 25.42 -7.19 -6.59
CA GLU A 159 26.59 -7.28 -7.47
C GLU A 159 26.69 -6.07 -8.40
N TYR A 160 25.54 -5.57 -8.89
CA TYR A 160 25.49 -4.31 -9.62
C TYR A 160 26.04 -3.14 -8.79
N LEU A 161 25.70 -3.05 -7.50
CA LEU A 161 26.18 -1.98 -6.64
C LEU A 161 27.69 -2.09 -6.38
N LYS A 162 28.20 -3.29 -6.13
CA LYS A 162 29.64 -3.53 -5.92
C LYS A 162 30.50 -3.08 -7.10
N ARG A 163 30.03 -3.31 -8.34
CA ARG A 163 30.76 -2.93 -9.56
C ARG A 163 30.55 -1.49 -10.01
N THR A 164 29.71 -0.70 -9.31
CA THR A 164 29.29 0.63 -9.73
C THR A 164 29.68 1.68 -8.67
N PRO A 165 30.97 2.03 -8.54
CA PRO A 165 31.49 2.85 -7.43
C PRO A 165 30.98 4.30 -7.41
N GLN A 166 30.33 4.76 -8.47
CA GLN A 166 29.68 6.08 -8.50
C GLN A 166 28.42 6.15 -7.62
N VAL A 167 27.82 5.00 -7.28
CA VAL A 167 26.66 4.93 -6.36
C VAL A 167 27.17 5.04 -4.93
N ARG A 168 26.65 6.00 -4.16
CA ARG A 168 27.15 6.38 -2.84
C ARG A 168 26.04 6.62 -1.81
#